data_AF-A0AAN5CKQ8-F1
#
_entry.id   AF-A0AAN5CKQ8-F1
#
_cell.length_a   1.000
_cell.length_b   1.000
_cell.length_c   1.000
_cell.angle_alpha   90.00
_cell.angle_beta   90.00
_cell.angle_gamma   90.00
#
_symmetry.space_group_name_H-M   'P 1'
#
loop_
_entity.id
_entity.type
_entity.pdbx_description
1 polymer ?
#
loop_
_entity_poly.entity_id
_entity_poly.type
_entity_poly.pdbx_seq_one_letter_code
_entity_poly.pdbx_strand_id
1 'polypeptide(L)'
;MLSEKRRKMSAKTLGMHKSLTKMLTLDVAVSVFFGLLVLPLVCLQIFGHLHSPDIEGLAYDVAVLPAIIHPALTLYFVPSYR
;
A
#
# COMPACT_ATOMS: atom_id res chain seq x y z
N MET A 1 -12.50 24.31 8.60
CA MET A 1 -12.51 23.91 7.17
C MET A 1 -12.99 22.47 6.93
N LEU A 2 -12.50 21.43 7.63
CA LEU A 2 -12.96 20.04 7.39
C LEU A 2 -14.42 19.75 7.83
N SER A 3 -14.93 20.41 8.87
CA SER A 3 -16.32 20.22 9.31
C SER A 3 -17.35 20.84 8.34
N GLU A 4 -16.98 21.93 7.66
CA GLU A 4 -17.83 22.59 6.65
C GLU A 4 -18.00 21.75 5.39
N LYS A 5 -16.93 21.10 4.92
CA LYS A 5 -16.98 20.16 3.78
C LYS A 5 -17.89 18.96 4.04
N ARG A 6 -17.91 18.44 5.28
CA ARG A 6 -18.81 17.35 5.68
C ARG A 6 -20.29 17.74 5.60
N ARG A 7 -20.62 19.01 5.85
CA ARG A 7 -22.00 19.51 5.86
C ARG A 7 -22.58 19.76 4.46
N LYS A 8 -21.72 19.92 3.44
CA LYS A 8 -22.11 20.06 2.02
C LYS A 8 -22.17 18.74 1.24
N MET A 9 -21.68 17.64 1.81
CA MET A 9 -21.64 16.34 1.12
C MET A 9 -22.93 15.54 1.34
N SER A 10 -23.49 14.98 0.26
CA SER A 10 -24.55 13.96 0.36
C SER A 10 -24.05 12.74 1.14
N ALA A 11 -24.95 12.08 1.89
CA ALA A 11 -24.64 10.87 2.65
C ALA A 11 -23.97 9.79 1.79
N LYS A 12 -24.33 9.69 0.50
CA LYS A 12 -23.72 8.77 -0.47
C LYS A 12 -22.26 9.10 -0.74
N THR A 13 -21.94 10.38 -0.96
CA THR A 13 -20.58 10.86 -1.22
C THR A 13 -19.69 10.78 0.03
N LEU A 14 -20.27 11.00 1.22
CA LEU A 14 -19.58 10.85 2.50
C LEU A 14 -19.15 9.39 2.74
N GLY A 15 -20.03 8.44 2.46
CA GLY A 15 -19.73 7.00 2.56
C GLY A 15 -18.59 6.58 1.63
N MET A 16 -18.64 7.06 0.38
CA MET A 16 -17.60 6.77 -0.62
C MET A 16 -16.24 7.39 -0.24
N HIS A 17 -16.24 8.63 0.25
CA HIS A 17 -15.03 9.29 0.75
C HIS A 17 -14.43 8.52 1.94
N LYS A 18 -15.25 8.06 2.88
CA LYS A 18 -14.77 7.27 4.02
C LYS A 18 -14.16 5.93 3.58
N SER A 19 -14.72 5.29 2.56
CA SER A 19 -14.16 4.05 1.99
C SER A 19 -12.80 4.31 1.33
N LEU A 20 -12.71 5.36 0.48
CA LEU A 20 -11.46 5.73 -0.19
C LEU A 20 -10.37 6.12 0.80
N THR A 21 -10.69 6.90 1.85
CA THR A 21 -9.71 7.25 2.88
C THR A 21 -9.18 6.01 3.58
N LYS A 22 -10.04 5.02 3.89
CA LYS A 22 -9.59 3.73 4.48
C LYS A 22 -8.68 2.95 3.52
N MET A 23 -9.07 2.85 2.25
CA MET A 23 -8.26 2.19 1.22
C MET A 23 -6.88 2.81 1.12
N LEU A 24 -6.80 4.13 0.96
CA LEU A 24 -5.54 4.88 0.88
C LEU A 24 -4.69 4.72 2.15
N THR A 25 -5.33 4.68 3.33
CA THR A 25 -4.58 4.48 4.59
C THR A 25 -3.95 3.09 4.65
N LEU A 26 -4.69 2.05 4.21
CA LEU A 26 -4.17 0.69 4.14
C LEU A 26 -3.10 0.53 3.06
N ASP A 27 -3.29 1.15 1.91
CA ASP A 27 -2.36 1.16 0.77
C ASP A 27 -0.99 1.76 1.17
N VAL A 28 -1.01 2.90 1.85
CA VAL A 28 0.20 3.52 2.41
C VAL A 28 0.82 2.64 3.49
N ALA A 29 0.03 2.06 4.39
CA ALA A 29 0.55 1.18 5.44
C ALA A 29 1.26 -0.05 4.86
N VAL A 30 0.68 -0.66 3.83
CA VAL A 30 1.26 -1.78 3.07
C VAL A 30 2.56 -1.32 2.40
N SER A 31 2.54 -0.23 1.66
CA SER A 31 3.73 0.30 0.97
C SER A 31 4.88 0.60 1.93
N VAL A 32 4.58 1.20 3.09
CA VAL A 32 5.59 1.48 4.14
C VAL A 32 6.13 0.19 4.73
N PHE A 33 5.27 -0.78 5.05
CA PHE A 33 5.68 -2.06 5.61
C PHE A 33 6.63 -2.82 4.68
N PHE A 34 6.28 -2.94 3.40
CA PHE A 34 7.13 -3.59 2.40
C PHE A 34 8.40 -2.78 2.10
N GLY A 35 8.31 -1.46 2.07
CA GLY A 35 9.47 -0.58 1.94
C GLY A 35 10.49 -0.79 3.07
N LEU A 36 10.03 -0.91 4.32
CA LEU A 36 10.90 -1.19 5.47
C LEU A 36 11.57 -2.57 5.42
N LEU A 37 10.96 -3.56 4.74
CA LEU A 37 11.54 -4.89 4.57
C LEU A 37 12.56 -4.94 3.43
N VAL A 38 12.28 -4.28 2.30
CA VAL A 38 13.14 -4.31 1.11
C VAL A 38 14.33 -3.36 1.24
N LEU A 39 14.14 -2.18 1.83
CA LEU A 39 15.19 -1.15 1.91
C LEU A 39 16.48 -1.63 2.58
N PRO A 40 16.46 -2.36 3.72
CA PRO A 40 17.67 -2.89 4.34
C PRO A 40 18.37 -3.92 3.47
N LEU A 41 17.62 -4.79 2.77
CA LEU A 41 18.17 -5.80 1.86
C LEU A 41 18.92 -5.13 0.69
N VAL A 42 18.30 -4.10 0.09
CA VAL A 42 18.91 -3.32 -0.99
C VAL A 42 20.13 -2.54 -0.48
N CYS A 43 20.04 -1.91 0.69
CA CYS A 43 21.19 -1.23 1.29
C CYS A 43 22.35 -2.20 1.55
N LEU A 44 22.06 -3.42 2.02
CA LEU A 44 23.09 -4.44 2.27
C LEU A 44 23.78 -4.89 0.97
N GLN A 45 23.03 -5.01 -0.13
CA GLN A 45 23.59 -5.33 -1.44
C GLN A 45 24.46 -4.19 -2.00
N ILE A 46 23.97 -2.94 -1.93
CA ILE A 46 24.65 -1.76 -2.50
C ILE A 46 25.89 -1.38 -1.68
N PHE A 47 25.76 -1.27 -0.35
CA PHE A 47 26.85 -0.80 0.52
C PHE A 47 27.71 -1.93 1.05
N GLY A 48 27.12 -3.10 1.29
CA GLY A 48 27.84 -4.27 1.81
C GLY A 48 28.42 -5.17 0.73
N HIS A 49 28.09 -4.96 -0.55
CA HIS A 49 28.48 -5.82 -1.67
C HIS A 49 28.09 -7.31 -1.48
N LEU A 50 27.18 -7.61 -0.55
CA LEU A 50 26.73 -8.97 -0.24
C LEU A 50 25.69 -9.41 -1.26
N HIS A 51 26.16 -10.06 -2.32
CA HIS A 51 25.33 -10.70 -3.33
C HIS A 51 25.27 -12.19 -3.02
N SER A 52 24.12 -12.64 -2.53
CA SER A 52 23.81 -14.05 -2.36
C SER A 52 22.48 -14.33 -3.03
N PRO A 53 22.34 -15.46 -3.77
CA PRO A 53 21.09 -15.83 -4.41
C PRO A 53 19.91 -15.93 -3.43
N ASP A 54 20.18 -16.28 -2.16
CA ASP A 54 19.14 -16.33 -1.12
C ASP A 54 18.60 -14.94 -0.75
N ILE A 55 19.48 -13.93 -0.71
CA ILE A 55 19.11 -12.55 -0.36
C ILE A 55 18.36 -11.90 -1.53
N GLU A 56 18.83 -12.13 -2.76
CA GLU A 56 18.17 -11.63 -3.97
C GLU A 56 16.79 -12.28 -4.16
N GLY A 57 16.68 -13.59 -3.94
CA GLY A 57 15.41 -14.30 -3.97
C GLY A 57 14.42 -13.75 -2.95
N LEU A 58 14.85 -13.56 -1.69
CA LEU A 58 14.00 -12.99 -0.65
C LEU A 58 13.57 -11.55 -0.97
N ALA A 59 14.48 -10.72 -1.47
CA ALA A 59 14.15 -9.35 -1.87
C ALA A 59 13.13 -9.32 -3.02
N TYR A 60 13.27 -10.23 -3.99
CA TYR A 60 12.34 -10.37 -5.11
C TYR A 60 10.95 -10.82 -4.65
N ASP A 61 10.87 -11.88 -3.82
CA ASP A 61 9.61 -12.40 -3.31
C ASP A 61 8.83 -11.33 -2.54
N VAL A 62 9.52 -10.58 -1.68
CA VAL A 62 8.92 -9.50 -0.88
C VAL A 62 8.48 -8.32 -1.77
N ALA A 63 9.22 -8.02 -2.85
CA ALA A 63 8.89 -6.93 -3.77
C ALA A 63 7.68 -7.22 -4.66
N VAL A 64 7.37 -8.49 -4.94
CA VAL A 64 6.21 -8.89 -5.77
C VAL A 64 4.89 -8.85 -4.99
N LEU A 65 4.91 -9.09 -3.67
CA LEU A 65 3.70 -9.12 -2.84
C LEU A 65 2.86 -7.81 -2.89
N PRO A 66 3.43 -6.59 -2.82
CA PRO A 66 2.68 -5.33 -2.98
C PRO A 66 1.91 -5.24 -4.29
N ALA A 67 2.47 -5.76 -5.38
CA ALA A 67 1.84 -5.73 -6.71
C ALA A 67 0.55 -6.55 -6.76
N ILE A 68 0.42 -7.56 -5.89
CA ILE A 68 -0.79 -8.37 -5.74
C ILE A 68 -1.76 -7.72 -4.72
N ILE A 69 -1.24 -7.12 -3.66
CA ILE A 69 -2.04 -6.52 -2.59
C ILE A 69 -2.76 -5.24 -3.06
N HIS A 70 -2.14 -4.40 -3.88
CA HIS A 70 -2.78 -3.19 -4.42
C HIS A 70 -4.09 -3.45 -5.21
N PRO A 71 -4.13 -4.34 -6.22
CA PRO A 71 -5.37 -4.66 -6.92
C PRO A 71 -6.39 -5.35 -6.00
N ALA A 72 -5.94 -6.19 -5.05
CA ALA A 72 -6.84 -6.83 -4.08
C ALA A 72 -7.53 -5.81 -3.15
N LEU A 73 -6.78 -4.83 -2.63
CA LEU A 73 -7.32 -3.72 -1.85
C LEU A 73 -8.31 -2.88 -2.68
N THR A 74 -7.97 -2.61 -3.94
CA THR A 74 -8.82 -1.84 -4.84
C THR A 74 -10.15 -2.55 -5.11
N LEU A 75 -10.12 -3.85 -5.41
CA LEU A 75 -11.32 -4.68 -5.60
C LEU A 75 -12.20 -4.75 -4.34
N TYR A 76 -11.59 -4.81 -3.15
CA TYR A 76 -12.34 -4.92 -1.90
C TYR A 76 -13.04 -3.62 -1.49
N PHE A 77 -12.40 -2.46 -1.69
CA PHE A 77 -12.88 -1.17 -1.19
C PHE A 77 -13.69 -0.34 -2.19
N VAL A 78 -13.59 -0.63 -3.49
CA VAL A 78 -14.34 0.10 -4.52
C VAL A 78 -15.64 -0.65 -4.83
N PRO A 79 -16.81 -0.14 -4.38
CA PRO A 79 -18.08 -0.82 -4.56
C PRO A 79 -18.54 -0.94 -6.02
N SER A 80 -17.91 -0.25 -6.96
CA SER A 80 -18.17 -0.45 -8.40
C SER A 80 -17.57 -1.74 -8.96
N TYR A 81 -16.61 -2.34 -8.24
CA TYR A 81 -15.92 -3.58 -8.65
C TYR A 81 -16.29 -4.80 -7.78
N ARG A 82 -17.14 -4.61 -6.76
CA ARG A 82 -17.73 -5.67 -5.92
C ARG A 82 -19.17 -5.92 -6.34
#